data_AF-A0A2D3R9I6-F1
#
_entry.id   AF-A0A2D3R9I6-F1
#
_cell.length_a   1.000
_cell.length_b   1.000
_cell.length_c   1.000
_cell.angle_alpha   90.00
_cell.angle_beta   90.00
_cell.angle_gamma   90.00
#
_symmetry.space_group_name_H-M   'P 1'
#
loop_
_entity.id
_entity.type
_entity.pdbx_description
1 polymer ?
#
loop_
_entity_poly.entity_id
_entity_poly.type
_entity_poly.pdbx_seq_one_letter_code
_entity_poly.pdbx_strand_id
1 'polypeptide(L)'
;MVPLQTPNKNPRKPRHDGWTEARKKTFLAVLRESGCVIDACRVAGMSDTSAYRLRERDPEMAALWDEALANGQRGLVAVAHQHAVVGKETIIYRDGEEVERRVVPSDSLMALLIKRGDLGGRIGARTADQVITWEEWQDGVRFDGEGKKIDEREEREAIHKSLDRKLGDMRMKLLARRAKEEERLRELAARAGENGGDDGAG
;
A
#
# COMPACT_ATOMS: atom_id res chain seq x y z
N MET A 1 46.43 48.78 17.93
CA MET A 1 47.16 47.50 17.89
C MET A 1 46.29 46.46 18.59
N VAL A 2 45.50 45.70 17.82
CA VAL A 2 44.56 44.69 18.34
C VAL A 2 45.34 43.37 18.47
N PRO A 3 45.33 42.68 19.63
CA PRO A 3 46.08 41.43 19.77
C PRO A 3 45.43 40.32 18.93
N LEU A 4 46.26 39.60 18.18
CA LEU A 4 45.88 38.41 17.41
C LEU A 4 45.50 37.28 18.36
N GLN A 5 44.23 36.90 18.36
CA GLN A 5 43.75 35.68 19.00
C GLN A 5 44.41 34.48 18.29
N THR A 6 45.28 33.75 18.99
CA THR A 6 45.84 32.51 18.45
C THR A 6 44.77 31.42 18.47
N PRO A 7 44.54 30.69 17.35
CA PRO A 7 43.59 29.59 17.35
C PRO A 7 44.13 28.47 18.23
N ASN A 8 43.44 28.19 19.34
CA ASN A 8 43.78 27.10 20.24
C ASN A 8 43.67 25.75 19.51
N LYS A 9 44.82 25.21 19.11
CA LYS A 9 44.97 24.04 18.23
C LYS A 9 45.18 22.75 19.02
N ASN A 10 44.46 22.57 20.14
CA ASN A 10 44.55 21.36 20.93
C ASN A 10 43.32 20.47 20.69
N PRO A 11 43.44 19.32 19.98
CA PRO A 11 42.32 18.40 19.82
C PRO A 11 41.99 17.84 21.21
N ARG A 12 40.89 18.31 21.80
CA ARG A 12 40.41 17.82 23.10
C ARG A 12 40.24 16.30 22.99
N LYS A 13 40.89 15.54 23.86
CA LYS A 13 40.70 14.08 24.00
C LYS A 13 39.19 13.78 23.97
N PRO A 14 38.73 12.74 23.24
CA PRO A 14 37.33 12.36 23.25
C PRO A 14 36.92 12.10 24.69
N ARG A 15 35.99 12.90 25.22
CA ARG A 15 35.49 12.69 26.56
C ARG A 15 34.70 11.38 26.56
N HIS A 16 34.91 10.53 27.57
CA HIS A 16 34.23 9.25 27.71
C HIS A 16 32.69 9.39 27.74
N ASP A 17 32.19 10.53 28.23
CA ASP A 17 30.77 10.88 28.32
C ASP A 17 30.21 11.53 27.03
N GLY A 18 31.04 11.72 26.01
CA GLY A 18 30.69 12.42 24.78
C GLY A 18 30.06 11.54 23.71
N TRP A 19 29.95 12.11 22.51
CA TRP A 19 29.50 11.39 21.31
C TRP A 19 30.56 10.38 20.86
N THR A 20 30.43 9.15 21.35
CA THR A 20 31.20 8.00 20.85
C THR A 20 30.59 7.47 19.56
N GLU A 21 31.37 6.73 18.77
CA GLU A 21 30.87 6.07 17.55
C GLU A 21 29.72 5.10 17.84
N ALA A 22 29.74 4.42 19.00
CA ALA A 22 28.63 3.57 19.43
C ALA A 22 27.33 4.38 19.61
N ARG A 23 27.39 5.53 20.30
CA ARG A 23 26.22 6.39 20.51
C ARG A 23 25.72 7.02 19.21
N LYS A 24 26.61 7.42 18.31
CA LYS A 24 26.22 7.91 16.97
C LYS A 24 25.47 6.84 16.19
N LYS A 25 25.97 5.60 16.20
CA LYS A 25 25.30 4.46 15.55
C LYS A 25 23.92 4.19 16.15
N THR A 26 23.82 4.13 17.48
CA THR A 26 22.54 3.96 18.18
C THR A 26 21.56 5.08 17.84
N PHE A 27 22.02 6.33 17.88
CA PHE A 27 21.21 7.50 17.53
C PHE A 27 20.67 7.39 16.10
N LEU A 28 21.54 7.14 15.12
CA LEU A 28 21.14 7.05 13.71
C LEU A 28 20.21 5.86 13.44
N ALA A 29 20.42 4.72 14.10
CA ALA A 29 19.56 3.55 13.97
C ALA A 29 18.13 3.85 14.47
N VAL A 30 18.00 4.42 15.67
CA VAL A 30 16.69 4.79 16.23
C VAL A 30 16.03 5.90 15.43
N LEU A 31 16.80 6.85 14.92
CA LEU A 31 16.29 7.93 14.09
C LEU A 31 15.76 7.42 12.74
N ARG A 32 16.46 6.44 12.12
CA ARG A 32 16.00 5.77 10.89
C ARG A 32 14.67 5.05 11.08
N GLU A 33 14.47 4.45 12.25
CA GLU A 33 13.24 3.71 12.56
C GLU A 33 12.08 4.63 12.93
N SER A 34 12.32 5.59 13.84
CA SER A 34 11.25 6.39 14.45
C SER A 34 10.98 7.71 13.75
N GLY A 35 11.98 8.27 13.05
CA GLY A 35 11.95 9.67 12.60
C GLY A 35 11.94 10.71 13.74
N CYS A 36 12.07 10.30 15.00
CA CYS A 36 11.96 11.16 16.17
C CYS A 36 13.33 11.40 16.82
N VAL A 37 13.78 12.65 16.79
CA VAL A 37 15.08 13.06 17.37
C VAL A 37 15.12 12.88 18.89
N ILE A 38 14.01 13.16 19.58
CA ILE A 38 13.93 13.06 21.04
C ILE A 38 14.09 11.60 21.48
N ASP A 39 13.39 10.67 20.82
CA ASP A 39 13.50 9.24 21.11
C ASP A 39 14.90 8.72 20.79
N ALA A 40 15.47 9.11 19.65
CA ALA A 40 16.84 8.76 19.29
C ALA A 40 17.87 9.26 20.32
N CYS A 41 17.71 10.48 20.82
CA CYS A 41 18.54 11.05 21.89
C CYS A 41 18.39 10.26 23.20
N ARG A 42 17.15 9.96 23.60
CA ARG A 42 16.86 9.18 24.81
C ARG A 42 17.54 7.81 24.79
N VAL A 43 17.43 7.09 23.67
CA VAL A 43 18.03 5.75 23.52
C VAL A 43 19.56 5.81 23.42
N ALA A 44 20.11 6.84 22.75
CA ALA A 44 21.56 7.05 22.68
C ALA A 44 22.18 7.58 24.00
N GLY A 45 21.35 7.93 24.99
CA GLY A 45 21.79 8.52 26.25
C GLY A 45 22.38 9.92 26.10
N MET A 46 21.87 10.69 25.13
CA MET A 46 22.34 12.05 24.82
C MET A 46 21.21 13.06 24.97
N SER A 47 21.56 14.34 25.21
CA SER A 47 20.57 15.42 25.14
C SER A 47 20.38 15.89 23.70
N ASP A 48 19.17 16.34 23.40
CA ASP A 48 18.80 16.99 22.13
C ASP A 48 19.75 18.14 21.76
N THR A 49 20.04 19.00 22.72
CA THR A 49 20.94 20.16 22.57
C THR A 49 22.34 19.70 22.16
N SER A 50 22.83 18.60 22.74
CA SER A 50 24.13 18.04 22.38
C SER A 50 24.13 17.38 21.00
N ALA A 51 22.98 16.86 20.56
CA ALA A 51 22.81 16.25 19.24
C ALA A 51 22.80 17.33 18.14
N TYR A 52 22.07 18.43 18.34
CA TYR A 52 22.10 19.56 17.40
C TYR A 52 23.48 20.19 17.28
N ARG A 53 24.19 20.38 18.40
CA ARG A 53 25.60 20.83 18.37
C ARG A 53 26.53 19.86 17.66
N LEU A 54 26.27 18.55 17.73
CA LEU A 54 27.02 17.56 16.95
C LEU A 54 26.73 17.73 15.45
N ARG A 55 25.47 17.94 15.06
CA ARG A 55 25.09 18.16 13.67
C ARG A 55 25.74 19.41 13.08
N GLU A 56 25.84 20.50 13.83
CA GLU A 56 26.47 21.74 13.37
C GLU A 56 27.98 21.61 13.16
N ARG A 57 28.67 20.81 13.99
CA ARG A 57 30.14 20.70 13.95
C ARG A 57 30.67 19.58 13.05
N ASP A 58 29.82 18.62 12.68
CA ASP A 58 30.18 17.40 11.95
C ASP A 58 29.27 17.25 10.71
N PRO A 59 29.72 17.73 9.54
CA PRO A 59 28.94 17.67 8.30
C PRO A 59 28.61 16.24 7.84
N GLU A 60 29.48 15.27 8.10
CA GLU A 60 29.23 13.86 7.75
C GLU A 60 28.08 13.30 8.60
N MET A 61 28.09 13.59 9.90
CA MET A 61 26.98 13.24 10.78
C MET A 61 25.68 13.94 10.34
N ALA A 62 25.75 15.20 9.89
CA ALA A 62 24.57 15.91 9.41
C ALA A 62 23.96 15.24 8.16
N ALA A 63 24.78 14.81 7.21
CA ALA A 63 24.32 14.09 6.03
C ALA A 63 23.67 12.74 6.40
N LEU A 64 24.29 11.97 7.29
CA LEU A 64 23.74 10.71 7.80
C LEU A 64 22.44 10.92 8.58
N TRP A 65 22.32 12.03 9.30
CA TRP A 65 21.11 12.41 10.02
C TRP A 65 19.97 12.71 9.06
N ASP A 66 20.23 13.50 8.02
CA ASP A 66 19.21 13.84 7.02
C ASP A 66 18.72 12.59 6.28
N GLU A 67 19.64 11.68 5.94
CA GLU A 67 19.30 10.36 5.40
C GLU A 67 18.46 9.53 6.39
N ALA A 68 18.82 9.55 7.67
CA ALA A 68 18.07 8.86 8.71
C ALA A 68 16.64 9.41 8.87
N LEU A 69 16.48 10.73 8.86
CA LEU A 69 15.16 11.36 8.87
C LEU A 69 14.33 11.02 7.63
N ALA A 70 14.95 10.99 6.45
CA ALA A 70 14.26 10.58 5.22
C ALA A 70 13.76 9.13 5.31
N ASN A 71 14.55 8.23 5.91
CA ASN A 71 14.12 6.85 6.19
C ASN A 71 12.95 6.79 7.17
N GLY A 72 13.07 7.46 8.33
CA GLY A 72 12.00 7.47 9.33
C GLY A 72 10.70 8.07 8.79
N GLN A 73 10.79 9.12 7.96
CA GLN A 73 9.63 9.69 7.29
C GLN A 73 8.94 8.71 6.34
N ARG A 74 9.69 7.87 5.61
CA ARG A 74 9.08 6.83 4.75
C ARG A 74 8.24 5.84 5.57
N GLY A 75 8.73 5.41 6.74
CA GLY A 75 7.97 4.55 7.65
C GLY A 75 6.72 5.23 8.23
N LEU A 76 6.87 6.50 8.66
CA LEU A 76 5.76 7.30 9.19
C LEU A 76 4.65 7.55 8.16
N VAL A 77 4.98 7.67 6.87
CA VAL A 77 3.96 7.82 5.81
C VAL A 77 3.05 6.61 5.73
N ALA A 78 3.60 5.38 5.83
CA ALA A 78 2.79 4.16 5.80
C ALA A 78 1.85 4.06 7.02
N VAL A 79 2.36 4.40 8.22
CA VAL A 79 1.54 4.43 9.45
C VAL A 79 0.47 5.53 9.39
N ALA A 80 0.84 6.72 8.90
CA ALA A 80 -0.10 7.82 8.72
C ALA A 80 -1.18 7.48 7.69
N HIS A 81 -0.83 6.77 6.60
CA HIS A 81 -1.78 6.27 5.63
C HIS A 81 -2.78 5.31 6.28
N GLN A 82 -2.31 4.33 7.06
CA GLN A 82 -3.17 3.42 7.79
C GLN A 82 -4.10 4.18 8.75
N HIS A 83 -3.60 5.13 9.53
CA HIS A 83 -4.43 5.92 10.44
C HIS A 83 -5.39 6.88 9.71
N ALA A 84 -5.03 7.38 8.54
CA ALA A 84 -5.89 8.22 7.73
C ALA A 84 -7.04 7.43 7.10
N VAL A 85 -6.79 6.19 6.65
CA VAL A 85 -7.79 5.36 5.95
C VAL A 85 -8.62 4.51 6.91
N VAL A 86 -7.96 3.79 7.82
CA VAL A 86 -8.60 2.82 8.73
C VAL A 86 -9.02 3.50 10.04
N GLY A 87 -8.24 4.47 10.50
CA GLY A 87 -8.42 5.11 11.79
C GLY A 87 -7.57 4.53 12.91
N LYS A 88 -7.45 5.29 14.00
CA LYS A 88 -6.70 4.89 15.20
C LYS A 88 -7.66 4.46 16.30
N GLU A 89 -7.44 3.27 16.86
CA GLU A 89 -8.14 2.83 18.06
C GLU A 89 -7.75 3.72 19.25
N THR A 90 -8.75 4.33 19.88
CA THR A 90 -8.60 5.12 21.09
C THR A 90 -9.47 4.50 22.16
N ILE A 91 -8.84 4.08 23.25
CA ILE A 91 -9.49 3.56 24.44
C ILE A 91 -9.47 4.65 25.51
N ILE A 92 -10.63 5.01 26.03
CA ILE A 92 -10.79 6.02 27.08
C ILE A 92 -11.08 5.29 28.39
N TYR A 93 -10.19 5.44 29.35
CA TYR A 93 -10.37 4.95 30.71
C TYR A 93 -10.90 6.07 31.62
N ARG A 94 -11.89 5.76 32.46
CA ARG A 94 -12.28 6.60 33.61
C ARG A 94 -12.38 5.72 34.84
N ASP A 95 -11.84 6.19 35.96
CA ASP A 95 -11.82 5.47 37.23
C ASP A 95 -11.22 4.05 37.17
N GLY A 96 -10.28 3.83 36.23
CA GLY A 96 -9.62 2.54 36.03
C GLY A 96 -10.41 1.55 35.16
N GLU A 97 -11.63 1.92 34.74
CA GLU A 97 -12.46 1.12 33.85
C GLU A 97 -12.44 1.66 32.41
N GLU A 98 -12.47 0.76 31.43
CA GLU A 98 -12.61 1.11 30.01
C GLU A 98 -14.04 1.61 29.76
N VAL A 99 -14.19 2.90 29.49
CA VAL A 99 -15.50 3.54 29.29
C VAL A 99 -15.88 3.60 27.82
N GLU A 100 -14.91 3.76 26.92
CA GLU A 100 -15.18 3.92 25.50
C GLU A 100 -14.01 3.41 24.65
N ARG A 101 -14.34 2.72 23.56
CA ARG A 101 -13.40 2.33 22.52
C ARG A 101 -13.96 2.79 21.18
N ARG A 102 -13.17 3.60 20.47
CA ARG A 102 -13.54 4.09 19.14
C ARG A 102 -12.37 4.01 18.18
N VAL A 103 -12.66 3.71 16.92
CA VAL A 103 -11.69 3.78 15.81
C VAL A 103 -12.13 4.94 14.93
N VAL A 104 -11.30 5.99 14.85
CA VAL A 104 -11.63 7.20 14.11
C VAL A 104 -10.53 7.50 13.08
N PRO A 105 -10.85 7.55 11.78
CA PRO A 105 -9.98 8.09 10.72
C PRO A 105 -9.51 9.51 11.04
N SER A 106 -8.26 9.85 10.70
CA SER A 106 -7.71 11.18 10.96
C SER A 106 -7.69 12.06 9.71
N ASP A 107 -8.64 13.00 9.64
CA ASP A 107 -8.75 13.96 8.53
C ASP A 107 -7.51 14.85 8.39
N SER A 108 -6.88 15.22 9.51
CA SER A 108 -5.66 16.03 9.49
C SER A 108 -4.46 15.29 8.90
N LEU A 109 -4.32 13.99 9.19
CA LEU A 109 -3.28 13.16 8.58
C LEU A 109 -3.59 12.92 7.10
N MET A 110 -4.84 12.68 6.75
CA MET A 110 -5.29 12.55 5.36
C MET A 110 -4.96 13.81 4.54
N ALA A 111 -5.34 14.99 5.05
CA ALA A 111 -5.05 16.26 4.39
C ALA A 111 -3.54 16.53 4.23
N LEU A 112 -2.74 16.20 5.25
CA LEU A 112 -1.28 16.35 5.20
C LEU A 112 -0.66 15.45 4.11
N LEU A 113 -1.07 14.19 4.05
CA LEU A 113 -0.57 13.22 3.07
C LEU A 113 -0.99 13.57 1.63
N ILE A 114 -2.21 14.09 1.44
CA ILE A 114 -2.67 14.62 0.15
C ILE A 114 -1.79 15.80 -0.27
N LYS A 115 -1.58 16.78 0.63
CA LYS A 115 -0.81 17.99 0.34
C LYS A 115 0.65 17.69 -0.03
N ARG A 116 1.23 16.64 0.55
CA ARG A 116 2.61 16.21 0.25
C ARG A 116 2.73 15.39 -1.04
N GLY A 117 1.61 14.94 -1.60
CA GLY A 117 1.56 14.05 -2.77
C GLY A 117 1.92 12.60 -2.45
N ASP A 118 1.85 12.22 -1.16
CA ASP A 118 2.17 10.87 -0.68
C ASP A 118 0.97 9.91 -0.82
N LEU A 119 -0.27 10.43 -0.81
CA LEU A 119 -1.50 9.68 -1.09
C LEU A 119 -1.88 9.63 -2.57
N GLY A 120 -1.30 10.52 -3.38
CA GLY A 120 -1.53 10.62 -4.81
C GLY A 120 -0.32 11.28 -5.43
N GLY A 121 0.48 10.49 -6.14
CA GLY A 121 1.80 10.89 -6.62
C GLY A 121 1.80 12.31 -7.20
N ARG A 122 2.77 13.15 -6.75
CA ARG A 122 3.00 14.55 -7.13
C ARG A 122 1.87 15.16 -7.97
N ILE A 123 0.83 15.63 -7.28
CA ILE A 123 -0.22 16.46 -7.87
C ILE A 123 0.49 17.68 -8.49
N GLY A 124 0.61 17.69 -9.82
CA GLY A 124 1.22 18.83 -10.52
C GLY A 124 1.99 18.53 -11.79
N ALA A 125 2.21 17.27 -12.18
CA ALA A 125 2.92 17.01 -13.45
C ALA A 125 2.15 16.18 -14.49
N ARG A 126 1.33 15.17 -14.13
CA ARG A 126 0.62 14.32 -15.13
C ARG A 126 -0.70 13.69 -14.69
N THR A 127 -1.25 14.05 -13.54
CA THR A 127 -2.22 13.19 -12.82
C THR A 127 -3.61 13.79 -12.60
N ALA A 128 -3.98 14.88 -13.28
CA ALA A 128 -5.38 15.34 -13.23
C ALA A 128 -6.34 14.28 -13.83
N ASP A 129 -5.92 13.58 -14.89
CA ASP A 129 -6.70 12.49 -15.51
C ASP A 129 -6.77 11.21 -14.66
N GLN A 130 -5.95 11.11 -13.60
CA GLN A 130 -5.88 9.93 -12.72
C GLN A 130 -6.64 10.10 -11.41
N VAL A 131 -7.38 11.19 -11.21
CA VAL A 131 -8.22 11.39 -10.02
C VAL A 131 -9.67 11.11 -10.40
N ILE A 132 -10.35 10.22 -9.67
CA ILE A 132 -11.80 10.07 -9.79
C ILE A 132 -12.43 11.29 -9.10
N THR A 133 -13.16 12.11 -9.86
CA THR A 133 -13.89 13.24 -9.30
C THR A 133 -15.02 12.75 -8.41
N TRP A 134 -15.53 13.64 -7.55
CA TRP A 134 -16.69 13.30 -6.71
C TRP A 134 -17.90 12.84 -7.55
N GLU A 135 -18.17 13.52 -8.66
CA GLU A 135 -19.26 13.18 -9.59
C GLU A 135 -19.05 11.80 -10.22
N GLU A 136 -17.85 11.54 -10.75
CA GLU A 136 -17.48 10.22 -11.31
C GLU A 136 -17.64 9.11 -10.26
N TRP A 137 -17.23 9.35 -9.01
CA TRP A 137 -17.38 8.38 -7.93
C TRP A 137 -18.85 8.12 -7.59
N GLN A 138 -19.68 9.16 -7.54
CA GLN A 138 -21.12 9.01 -7.35
C GLN A 138 -21.75 8.22 -8.50
N ASP A 139 -21.23 8.38 -9.70
CA ASP A 139 -21.64 7.66 -10.90
C ASP A 139 -21.06 6.25 -11.04
N GLY A 140 -20.44 5.71 -9.99
CA GLY A 140 -19.97 4.32 -9.98
C GLY A 140 -18.65 4.11 -10.73
N VAL A 141 -17.94 5.18 -11.10
CA VAL A 141 -16.58 5.06 -11.61
C VAL A 141 -15.65 4.65 -10.46
N ARG A 142 -14.83 3.63 -10.69
CA ARG A 142 -13.81 3.10 -9.77
C ARG A 142 -12.49 2.93 -10.48
N PHE A 143 -11.46 2.58 -9.71
CA PHE A 143 -10.20 2.09 -10.27
C PHE A 143 -10.22 0.57 -10.33
N ASP A 144 -9.72 0.01 -11.43
CA ASP A 144 -9.41 -1.41 -11.51
C ASP A 144 -8.08 -1.74 -10.80
N GLY A 145 -7.67 -3.01 -10.83
CA GLY A 145 -6.41 -3.46 -10.22
C GLY A 145 -5.14 -2.88 -10.85
N GLU A 146 -5.23 -2.28 -12.04
CA GLU A 146 -4.13 -1.61 -12.74
C GLU A 146 -4.16 -0.08 -12.53
N GLY A 147 -5.16 0.43 -11.79
CA GLY A 147 -5.34 1.87 -11.52
C GLY A 147 -6.01 2.64 -12.66
N LYS A 148 -6.65 1.95 -13.61
CA LYS A 148 -7.42 2.57 -14.69
C LYS A 148 -8.85 2.83 -14.22
N LYS A 149 -9.41 3.98 -14.62
CA LYS A 149 -10.83 4.30 -14.38
C LYS A 149 -11.73 3.33 -15.17
N ILE A 150 -12.66 2.71 -14.47
CA ILE A 150 -13.69 1.81 -15.00
C ILE A 150 -15.04 2.27 -14.47
N ASP A 151 -16.08 2.24 -15.30
CA ASP A 151 -17.46 2.39 -14.82
C ASP A 151 -17.94 1.01 -14.37
N GLU A 152 -18.17 0.83 -13.06
CA GLU A 152 -18.62 -0.46 -12.52
C GLU A 152 -19.96 -0.92 -13.13
N ARG A 153 -20.82 0.02 -13.57
CA ARG A 153 -22.12 -0.30 -14.16
C ARG A 153 -21.92 -0.87 -15.56
N GLU A 154 -21.15 -0.18 -16.40
CA GLU A 154 -20.83 -0.66 -17.75
C GLU A 154 -20.05 -1.97 -17.71
N GLU A 155 -19.12 -2.11 -16.77
CA GLU A 155 -18.32 -3.33 -16.63
C GLU A 155 -19.19 -4.52 -16.18
N ARG A 156 -20.08 -4.33 -15.20
CA ARG A 156 -21.06 -5.36 -14.79
C ARG A 156 -21.96 -5.78 -15.94
N GLU A 157 -22.45 -4.82 -16.72
CA GLU A 157 -23.26 -5.11 -17.90
C GLU A 157 -22.48 -5.85 -18.99
N ALA A 158 -21.24 -5.46 -19.24
CA ALA A 158 -20.36 -6.13 -20.19
C ALA A 158 -20.07 -7.57 -19.77
N ILE A 159 -19.81 -7.79 -18.47
CA ILE A 159 -19.63 -9.13 -17.89
C ILE A 159 -20.89 -9.96 -18.08
N HIS A 160 -22.08 -9.45 -17.73
CA HIS A 160 -23.35 -10.15 -17.93
C HIS A 160 -23.59 -10.50 -19.40
N LYS A 161 -23.45 -9.56 -20.33
CA LYS A 161 -23.59 -9.82 -21.78
C LYS A 161 -22.61 -10.90 -22.26
N SER A 162 -21.38 -10.90 -21.73
CA SER A 162 -20.39 -11.91 -22.08
C SER A 162 -20.74 -13.30 -21.54
N LEU A 163 -21.31 -13.37 -20.34
CA LEU A 163 -21.77 -14.61 -19.70
C LEU A 163 -22.96 -15.20 -20.45
N ASP A 164 -23.96 -14.37 -20.80
CA ASP A 164 -25.13 -14.79 -21.56
C ASP A 164 -24.74 -15.39 -22.91
N ARG A 165 -23.81 -14.74 -23.63
CA ARG A 165 -23.26 -15.27 -24.88
C ARG A 165 -22.57 -16.62 -24.67
N LYS A 166 -21.69 -16.74 -23.67
CA LYS A 166 -20.99 -18.01 -23.36
C LYS A 166 -21.96 -19.13 -22.98
N LEU A 167 -22.99 -18.83 -22.20
CA LEU A 167 -24.03 -19.79 -21.81
C LEU A 167 -24.86 -20.22 -23.03
N GLY A 168 -25.17 -19.30 -23.93
CA GLY A 168 -25.81 -19.59 -25.22
C GLY A 168 -24.97 -20.53 -26.09
N ASP A 169 -23.69 -20.23 -26.27
CA ASP A 169 -22.76 -21.08 -27.03
C ASP A 169 -22.64 -22.48 -26.43
N MET A 170 -22.57 -22.56 -25.10
CA MET A 170 -22.50 -23.83 -24.38
C MET A 170 -23.77 -24.66 -24.58
N ARG A 171 -24.94 -24.02 -24.49
CA ARG A 171 -26.24 -24.66 -24.75
C ARG A 171 -26.31 -25.22 -26.17
N MET A 172 -25.88 -24.46 -27.17
CA MET A 172 -25.87 -24.90 -28.57
C MET A 172 -24.94 -26.10 -28.79
N LYS A 173 -23.75 -26.08 -28.18
CA LYS A 173 -22.81 -27.21 -28.24
C LYS A 173 -23.39 -28.49 -27.61
N LEU A 174 -24.08 -28.38 -26.48
CA LEU A 174 -24.72 -29.52 -25.82
C LEU A 174 -25.86 -30.10 -26.66
N LEU A 175 -26.69 -29.24 -27.25
CA LEU A 175 -27.77 -29.69 -28.14
C LEU A 175 -27.23 -30.37 -29.40
N ALA A 176 -26.19 -29.79 -30.03
CA ALA A 176 -25.55 -30.40 -31.20
C ALA A 176 -24.91 -31.75 -30.86
N ARG A 177 -24.30 -31.89 -29.68
CA ARG A 177 -23.76 -33.16 -29.21
C ARG A 177 -24.85 -34.21 -29.02
N ARG A 178 -25.97 -33.85 -28.39
CA ARG A 178 -27.13 -34.75 -28.21
C ARG A 178 -27.73 -35.17 -29.55
N ALA A 179 -27.89 -34.24 -30.49
CA ALA A 179 -28.43 -34.55 -31.81
C ALA A 179 -27.55 -35.57 -32.56
N LYS A 180 -26.21 -35.39 -32.52
CA LYS A 180 -25.26 -36.37 -33.08
C LYS A 180 -25.31 -37.72 -32.37
N GLU A 181 -25.51 -37.74 -31.06
CA GLU A 181 -25.67 -38.98 -30.30
C GLU A 181 -26.98 -39.70 -30.68
N GLU A 182 -28.09 -38.97 -30.81
CA GLU A 182 -29.38 -39.52 -31.27
C GLU A 182 -29.32 -40.03 -32.71
N GLU A 183 -28.67 -39.30 -33.61
CA GLU A 183 -28.44 -39.71 -34.99
C GLU A 183 -27.61 -41.00 -35.06
N ARG A 184 -26.50 -41.05 -34.31
CA ARG A 184 -25.67 -42.25 -34.19
C ARG A 184 -26.46 -43.44 -33.62
N LEU A 185 -27.31 -43.22 -32.62
CA LEU A 185 -28.15 -44.27 -32.04
C LEU A 185 -29.19 -44.78 -33.06
N ARG A 186 -29.79 -43.89 -33.86
CA ARG A 186 -30.71 -44.25 -34.95
C ARG A 186 -30.03 -45.05 -36.04
N GLU A 187 -28.83 -44.65 -36.47
CA GLU A 187 -28.02 -45.39 -37.44
C GLU A 187 -27.65 -46.79 -36.93
N LEU A 188 -27.23 -46.90 -35.67
CA LEU A 188 -26.94 -48.19 -35.04
C LEU A 188 -28.19 -49.09 -34.95
N ALA A 189 -29.35 -48.53 -34.62
CA ALA A 189 -30.60 -49.27 -34.57
C ALA A 189 -31.07 -49.73 -35.97
N ALA A 190 -30.92 -48.89 -37.00
CA ALA A 190 -31.20 -49.27 -38.39
C ALA A 190 -30.32 -50.43 -38.85
N ARG A 191 -29.02 -50.37 -38.54
CA ARG A 191 -28.05 -51.42 -38.87
C ARG A 191 -28.28 -52.73 -38.10
N ALA A 192 -28.84 -52.67 -36.89
CA ALA A 192 -29.22 -53.85 -36.12
C ALA A 192 -30.52 -54.50 -36.63
N GLY A 193 -31.44 -53.70 -37.19
CA GLY A 193 -32.67 -54.20 -37.80
C GLY A 193 -32.44 -54.97 -39.12
N GLU A 194 -31.43 -54.60 -39.90
CA GLU A 194 -31.05 -55.31 -41.14
C GLU A 194 -30.40 -56.68 -40.89
N ASN A 195 -29.70 -56.88 -39.75
CA ASN A 195 -29.06 -58.15 -39.41
C ASN A 195 -29.97 -59.14 -38.66
N GLY A 196 -31.19 -58.75 -38.28
CA GLY A 196 -32.16 -59.62 -37.58
C GLY A 196 -33.17 -60.32 -38.49
N GLY A 197 -33.03 -60.18 -39.82
CA GLY A 197 -34.00 -60.67 -40.81
C GLY A 197 -33.68 -62.02 -41.49
N ASP A 198 -32.58 -62.69 -41.13
CA ASP A 198 -32.08 -63.88 -41.87
C ASP A 198 -31.93 -65.16 -41.01
N ASP A 199 -32.64 -65.28 -39.89
CA ASP A 199 -32.70 -66.54 -39.13
C ASP A 199 -34.16 -66.96 -38.93
N GLY A 200 -34.80 -67.50 -39.98
CA GLY A 200 -36.20 -67.92 -39.87
C GLY A 200 -36.90 -68.52 -41.08
N ALA A 201 -36.26 -69.42 -41.85
CA ALA A 201 -36.88 -70.52 -42.63
C ALA A 201 -35.73 -71.29 -43.30
N GLY A 202 -35.48 -72.56 -43.00
CA GLY A 202 -36.41 -73.68 -43.15
C GLY A 202 -36.00 -74.45 -44.38
#